data_AF-A0A6G2XGF5-F1
#
_entry.id   AF-A0A6G2XGF5-F1
#
_cell.length_a   1.000
_cell.length_b   1.000
_cell.length_c   1.000
_cell.angle_alpha   90.00
_cell.angle_beta   90.00
_cell.angle_gamma   90.00
#
_symmetry.space_group_name_H-M   'P 1'
#
loop_
_entity.id
_entity.type
_entity.pdbx_description
1 polymer ?
#
loop_
_entity_poly.entity_id
_entity_poly.type
_entity_poly.pdbx_seq_one_letter_code
_entity_poly.pdbx_strand_id
1 'polypeptide(L)'
;MTVPSRLAPLLAQFDFARKRLTGRLTGPVMDSGDGAATRIDGPLTDEEHLWEPVPGCWSVRRRADGPGPRATSLAGAGDWGRDAAAYPHPWPPPVTTLAWRLSHLTEMLTLRADHTAGGHTLTRDDHPVSGDAATAVAAFDAGAAAWRGALLSVDDAALDTVGYCTYPHGSDLEEPFLDIVWWVNQELLHHGAEIALLRDLYRAARAR
;
A
#
# COMPACT_ATOMS: atom_id res chain seq x y z
N MET A 1 -2.74 26.31 -0.98
CA MET A 1 -4.05 26.56 -0.33
C MET A 1 -3.93 26.22 1.15
N THR A 2 -4.75 26.82 2.01
CA THR A 2 -4.83 26.41 3.42
C THR A 2 -5.54 25.06 3.52
N VAL A 3 -4.99 24.13 4.30
CA VAL A 3 -5.59 22.81 4.50
C VAL A 3 -6.95 22.96 5.19
N PRO A 4 -8.05 22.40 4.64
CA PRO A 4 -9.36 22.43 5.29
C PRO A 4 -9.32 21.84 6.70
N SER A 5 -10.06 22.42 7.64
CA SER A 5 -10.03 21.97 9.05
C SER A 5 -10.53 20.54 9.22
N ARG A 6 -11.46 20.09 8.37
CA ARG A 6 -11.95 18.71 8.33
C ARG A 6 -10.92 17.71 7.81
N LEU A 7 -10.04 18.15 6.91
CA LEU A 7 -8.97 17.31 6.35
C LEU A 7 -7.75 17.25 7.28
N ALA A 8 -7.47 18.32 8.01
CA ALA A 8 -6.28 18.42 8.88
C ALA A 8 -6.02 17.20 9.79
N PRO A 9 -7.00 16.65 10.55
CA PRO A 9 -6.75 15.46 11.37
C PRO A 9 -6.50 14.18 10.55
N LEU A 10 -7.16 14.02 9.40
CA LEU A 10 -6.96 12.86 8.52
C LEU A 10 -5.60 12.93 7.83
N LEU A 11 -5.17 14.13 7.40
CA LEU A 11 -3.84 14.34 6.84
C LEU A 11 -2.74 14.07 7.88
N ALA A 12 -2.93 14.50 9.13
CA ALA A 12 -2.01 14.20 10.22
C ALA A 12 -1.93 12.69 10.51
N GLN A 13 -3.07 11.98 10.48
CA GLN A 13 -3.11 10.52 10.61
C GLN A 13 -2.37 9.83 9.46
N PHE A 14 -2.60 10.26 8.22
CA PHE A 14 -1.89 9.75 7.04
C PHE A 14 -0.38 9.94 7.17
N ASP A 15 0.07 11.16 7.47
CA ASP A 15 1.49 11.51 7.60
C ASP A 15 2.17 10.67 8.69
N PHE A 16 1.47 10.47 9.81
CA PHE A 16 1.97 9.65 10.90
C PHE A 16 2.03 8.17 10.54
N ALA A 17 0.98 7.61 9.94
CA ALA A 17 0.95 6.22 9.49
C ALA A 17 2.03 5.93 8.44
N ARG A 18 2.18 6.83 7.46
CA ARG A 18 3.25 6.78 6.46
C ARG A 18 4.62 6.80 7.12
N LYS A 19 4.89 7.75 8.01
CA LYS A 19 6.18 7.85 8.72
C LYS A 19 6.50 6.56 9.48
N ARG A 20 5.51 5.99 10.16
CA ARG A 20 5.66 4.72 10.90
C ARG A 20 6.00 3.57 9.97
N LEU A 21 5.25 3.40 8.88
CA LEU A 21 5.51 2.35 7.90
C LEU A 21 6.86 2.53 7.21
N THR A 22 7.20 3.73 6.74
CA THR A 22 8.51 4.03 6.14
C THR A 22 9.64 3.70 7.10
N GLY A 23 9.60 4.19 8.35
CA GLY A 23 10.62 3.85 9.35
C GLY A 23 10.69 2.35 9.62
N ARG A 24 9.54 1.66 9.58
CA ARG A 24 9.49 0.21 9.70
C ARG A 24 10.05 -0.51 8.49
N LEU A 25 10.12 0.09 7.31
CA LEU A 25 10.69 -0.50 6.10
C LEU A 25 12.17 -0.18 5.94
N THR A 26 12.61 1.02 6.30
CA THR A 26 13.96 1.51 6.00
C THR A 26 14.92 1.51 7.20
N GLY A 27 14.39 1.55 8.42
CA GLY A 27 15.19 1.74 9.63
C GLY A 27 15.94 3.08 9.64
N PRO A 28 17.01 3.22 10.46
CA PRO A 28 17.47 2.28 11.48
C PRO A 28 16.62 2.31 12.75
N VAL A 29 15.67 3.25 12.85
CA VAL A 29 14.74 3.38 13.97
C VAL A 29 13.34 3.70 13.48
N MET A 30 12.33 3.33 14.26
CA MET A 30 10.95 3.74 14.09
C MET A 30 10.30 4.03 15.44
N ASP A 31 9.21 4.80 15.42
CA ASP A 31 8.38 5.11 16.60
C ASP A 31 7.02 4.41 16.47
N SER A 32 6.65 3.58 17.46
CA SER A 32 5.40 2.80 17.46
C SER A 32 4.17 3.65 17.75
N GLY A 33 4.39 4.94 17.95
CA GLY A 33 3.42 5.94 18.33
C GLY A 33 3.33 6.19 19.83
N ASP A 34 4.27 5.65 20.59
CA ASP A 34 4.51 5.94 21.99
C ASP A 34 5.60 7.00 22.21
N GLY A 35 6.20 7.53 21.13
CA GLY A 35 7.25 8.54 21.19
C GLY A 35 8.65 7.97 21.41
N ALA A 36 8.79 6.64 21.47
CA ALA A 36 10.05 5.97 21.74
C ALA A 36 10.70 5.44 20.45
N ALA A 37 12.01 5.69 20.31
CA ALA A 37 12.78 5.15 19.20
C ALA A 37 13.03 3.64 19.41
N THR A 38 12.42 2.81 18.57
CA THR A 38 12.66 1.37 18.49
C THR A 38 13.64 1.07 17.37
N ARG A 39 14.73 0.35 17.68
CA ARG A 39 15.72 -0.08 16.68
C ARG A 39 15.11 -1.07 15.69
N ILE A 40 15.42 -0.88 14.41
CA ILE A 40 15.12 -1.82 13.33
C ILE A 40 16.43 -2.41 12.82
N ASP A 41 16.43 -3.74 12.66
CA ASP A 41 17.60 -4.53 12.25
C ASP A 41 17.81 -4.43 10.74
N GLY A 42 18.14 -3.22 10.28
CA GLY A 42 18.40 -2.90 8.88
C GLY A 42 17.16 -2.63 8.02
N PRO A 43 17.37 -2.08 6.80
CA PRO A 43 16.30 -1.89 5.83
C PRO A 43 15.72 -3.24 5.40
N LEU A 44 14.52 -3.22 4.81
CA LEU A 44 13.92 -4.37 4.15
C LEU A 44 14.87 -4.91 3.09
N THR A 45 15.20 -6.19 3.17
CA THR A 45 16.06 -6.87 2.18
C THR A 45 15.22 -7.58 1.13
N ASP A 46 15.80 -7.92 -0.03
CA ASP A 46 15.09 -8.67 -1.07
C ASP A 46 14.65 -10.06 -0.57
N GLU A 47 15.46 -10.70 0.28
CA GLU A 47 15.12 -11.99 0.90
C GLU A 47 13.90 -11.86 1.82
N GLU A 48 13.86 -10.82 2.66
CA GLU A 48 12.71 -10.55 3.53
C GLU A 48 11.48 -10.14 2.70
N HIS A 49 11.65 -9.31 1.66
CA HIS A 49 10.59 -8.85 0.79
C HIS A 49 9.86 -10.01 0.10
N LEU A 50 10.62 -10.97 -0.44
CA LEU A 50 10.09 -12.16 -1.12
C LEU A 50 9.82 -13.34 -0.18
N TRP A 51 9.94 -13.16 1.15
CA TRP A 51 9.73 -14.24 2.11
C TRP A 51 8.27 -14.72 2.14
N GLU A 52 8.11 -16.04 2.07
CA GLU A 52 6.83 -16.72 2.16
C GLU A 52 6.64 -17.34 3.55
N PRO A 53 5.75 -16.76 4.40
CA PRO A 53 5.62 -17.21 5.79
C PRO A 53 4.88 -18.55 5.92
N VAL A 54 4.06 -18.91 4.94
CA VAL A 54 3.26 -20.15 4.92
C VAL A 54 3.17 -20.71 3.49
N PRO A 55 3.03 -22.04 3.32
CA PRO A 55 2.79 -22.64 2.01
C PRO A 55 1.51 -22.10 1.36
N GLY A 56 1.56 -21.84 0.05
CA GLY A 56 0.40 -21.37 -0.71
C GLY A 56 -0.02 -19.93 -0.40
N CYS A 57 0.86 -19.13 0.21
CA CYS A 57 0.64 -17.70 0.35
C CYS A 57 0.70 -16.99 -1.02
N TRP A 58 0.08 -15.83 -1.09
CA TRP A 58 0.08 -14.96 -2.27
C TRP A 58 1.17 -13.91 -2.17
N SER A 59 1.99 -13.81 -3.22
CA SER A 59 3.15 -12.93 -3.26
C SER A 59 3.18 -12.09 -4.53
N VAL A 60 4.30 -11.40 -4.76
CA VAL A 60 4.69 -10.95 -6.10
C VAL A 60 5.47 -12.09 -6.77
N ARG A 61 5.22 -12.31 -8.06
CA ARG A 61 5.80 -13.40 -8.86
C ARG A 61 6.38 -12.82 -10.14
N ARG A 62 7.42 -13.46 -10.67
CA ARG A 62 7.84 -13.20 -12.04
C ARG A 62 6.72 -13.66 -12.96
N ARG A 63 6.37 -12.85 -13.93
CA ARG A 63 5.35 -13.17 -14.92
C ARG A 63 5.71 -14.41 -15.75
N ALA A 64 7.01 -14.63 -15.99
CA ALA A 64 7.52 -15.83 -16.64
C ALA A 64 7.26 -17.13 -15.86
N ASP A 65 7.12 -17.04 -14.53
CA ASP A 65 6.90 -18.20 -13.65
C ASP A 65 5.40 -18.48 -13.44
N GLY A 66 4.53 -17.55 -13.85
CA GLY A 66 3.08 -17.63 -13.69
C GLY A 66 2.60 -17.31 -12.26
N PRO A 67 1.26 -17.29 -12.06
CA PRO A 67 0.68 -17.06 -10.75
C PRO A 67 0.95 -18.21 -9.77
N GLY A 68 1.04 -17.88 -8.49
CA GLY A 68 1.17 -18.85 -7.40
C GLY A 68 -0.09 -19.71 -7.20
N PRO A 69 -0.05 -20.67 -6.25
CA PRO A 69 -1.19 -21.53 -5.98
C PRO A 69 -2.48 -20.75 -5.73
N ARG A 70 -3.57 -21.19 -6.36
CA ARG A 70 -4.93 -20.62 -6.25
C ARG A 70 -5.10 -19.20 -6.80
N ALA A 71 -4.03 -18.52 -7.23
CA ALA A 71 -4.13 -17.31 -8.04
C ALA A 71 -4.43 -17.69 -9.49
N THR A 72 -5.23 -16.89 -10.18
CA THR A 72 -5.61 -17.12 -11.60
C THR A 72 -4.96 -16.11 -12.54
N SER A 73 -4.37 -15.04 -12.00
CA SER A 73 -3.70 -14.00 -12.76
C SER A 73 -2.63 -13.31 -11.91
N LEU A 74 -1.82 -12.49 -12.58
CA LEU A 74 -0.85 -11.59 -11.98
C LEU A 74 -1.23 -10.14 -12.32
N ALA A 75 -1.67 -9.39 -11.32
CA ALA A 75 -2.02 -7.97 -11.45
C ALA A 75 -0.77 -7.09 -11.58
N GLY A 76 -0.88 -5.97 -12.29
CA GLY A 76 0.22 -5.01 -12.50
C GLY A 76 1.01 -5.21 -13.80
N ALA A 77 1.84 -4.21 -14.13
CA ALA A 77 2.69 -4.17 -15.31
C ALA A 77 4.12 -4.69 -15.05
N GLY A 78 4.84 -4.97 -16.15
CA GLY A 78 6.27 -5.28 -16.14
C GLY A 78 6.60 -6.78 -16.06
N ASP A 79 7.81 -7.10 -15.61
CA ASP A 79 8.30 -8.49 -15.52
C ASP A 79 7.77 -9.23 -14.29
N TRP A 80 7.24 -8.50 -13.31
CA TRP A 80 6.63 -9.03 -12.10
C TRP A 80 5.15 -8.67 -12.03
N GLY A 81 4.39 -9.44 -11.28
CA GLY A 81 3.01 -9.10 -10.96
C GLY A 81 2.59 -9.67 -9.61
N ARG A 82 1.50 -9.13 -9.06
CA ARG A 82 0.95 -9.52 -7.76
C ARG A 82 -0.06 -10.65 -7.95
N ASP A 83 0.07 -11.73 -7.19
CA ASP A 83 -0.91 -12.84 -7.20
C ASP A 83 -2.33 -12.32 -7.00
N ALA A 84 -3.22 -12.66 -7.92
CA ALA A 84 -4.60 -12.20 -7.95
C ALA A 84 -5.57 -13.27 -8.46
N ALA A 85 -6.85 -13.10 -8.13
CA ALA A 85 -7.93 -13.88 -8.72
C ALA A 85 -9.17 -13.00 -8.93
N ALA A 86 -9.92 -13.30 -9.99
CA ALA A 86 -11.22 -12.69 -10.23
C ALA A 86 -12.22 -13.05 -9.11
N TYR A 87 -13.27 -12.24 -8.94
CA TYR A 87 -14.34 -12.55 -8.01
C TYR A 87 -15.17 -13.76 -8.50
N PRO A 88 -15.62 -14.67 -7.61
CA PRO A 88 -15.39 -14.68 -6.17
C PRO A 88 -13.95 -15.07 -5.79
N HIS A 89 -13.38 -14.35 -4.82
CA HIS A 89 -12.04 -14.66 -4.33
C HIS A 89 -11.98 -16.04 -3.65
N PRO A 90 -10.80 -16.70 -3.64
CA PRO A 90 -10.66 -18.02 -3.03
C PRO A 90 -11.04 -18.01 -1.54
N TRP A 91 -11.80 -19.03 -1.12
CA TRP A 91 -12.13 -19.27 0.29
C TRP A 91 -11.44 -20.55 0.79
N PRO A 92 -10.73 -20.53 1.94
CA PRO A 92 -10.37 -19.35 2.72
C PRO A 92 -9.39 -18.44 1.96
N PRO A 93 -9.36 -17.11 2.25
CA PRO A 93 -8.40 -16.20 1.64
C PRO A 93 -6.96 -16.65 1.92
N PRO A 94 -6.08 -16.66 0.92
CA PRO A 94 -4.66 -16.93 1.14
C PRO A 94 -4.02 -15.87 2.03
N VAL A 95 -3.06 -16.27 2.86
CA VAL A 95 -2.16 -15.31 3.52
C VAL A 95 -1.38 -14.59 2.42
N THR A 96 -1.31 -13.26 2.46
CA THR A 96 -0.48 -12.49 1.53
C THR A 96 0.92 -12.26 2.12
N THR A 97 1.94 -11.96 1.32
CA THR A 97 3.31 -11.69 1.80
C THR A 97 3.57 -10.20 2.06
N LEU A 98 4.80 -9.87 2.49
CA LEU A 98 5.30 -8.50 2.56
C LEU A 98 5.26 -7.81 1.20
N ALA A 99 5.80 -8.46 0.16
CA ALA A 99 5.79 -7.90 -1.19
C ALA A 99 4.38 -7.67 -1.73
N TRP A 100 3.46 -8.62 -1.50
CA TRP A 100 2.07 -8.48 -1.94
C TRP A 100 1.41 -7.23 -1.33
N ARG A 101 1.54 -7.05 -0.01
CA ARG A 101 0.94 -5.93 0.71
C ARG A 101 1.56 -4.59 0.33
N LEU A 102 2.87 -4.54 0.16
CA LEU A 102 3.55 -3.32 -0.25
C LEU A 102 3.16 -2.92 -1.68
N SER A 103 3.05 -3.89 -2.59
CA SER A 103 2.54 -3.66 -3.95
C SER A 103 1.08 -3.17 -3.91
N HIS A 104 0.21 -3.77 -3.09
CA HIS A 104 -1.19 -3.34 -2.94
C HIS A 104 -1.29 -1.90 -2.45
N LEU A 105 -0.57 -1.53 -1.37
CA LEU A 105 -0.56 -0.16 -0.87
C LEU A 105 -0.05 0.84 -1.92
N THR A 106 1.01 0.47 -2.64
CA THR A 106 1.62 1.34 -3.66
C THR A 106 0.67 1.57 -4.83
N GLU A 107 0.03 0.53 -5.35
CA GLU A 107 -0.99 0.61 -6.40
C GLU A 107 -2.15 1.49 -5.93
N MET A 108 -2.69 1.20 -4.75
CA MET A 108 -3.84 1.88 -4.18
C MET A 108 -3.62 3.40 -4.05
N LEU A 109 -2.48 3.81 -3.52
CA LEU A 109 -2.12 5.23 -3.34
C LEU A 109 -1.85 5.92 -4.69
N THR A 110 -1.11 5.26 -5.58
CA THR A 110 -0.71 5.84 -6.87
C THR A 110 -1.92 6.08 -7.76
N LEU A 111 -2.79 5.08 -7.91
CA LEU A 111 -3.96 5.20 -8.78
C LEU A 111 -4.97 6.20 -8.20
N ARG A 112 -5.21 6.20 -6.88
CA ARG A 112 -6.10 7.21 -6.28
C ARG A 112 -5.56 8.62 -6.40
N ALA A 113 -4.24 8.82 -6.34
CA ALA A 113 -3.64 10.13 -6.59
C ALA A 113 -3.91 10.59 -8.04
N ASP A 114 -3.72 9.71 -9.02
CA ASP A 114 -4.02 10.00 -10.44
C ASP A 114 -5.50 10.31 -10.66
N HIS A 115 -6.38 9.53 -10.04
CA HIS A 115 -7.83 9.69 -10.15
C HIS A 115 -8.43 10.80 -9.27
N THR A 116 -7.60 11.55 -8.54
CA THR A 116 -8.01 12.70 -7.73
C THR A 116 -7.45 14.01 -8.27
N ALA A 117 -6.16 14.02 -8.64
CA ALA A 117 -5.45 15.25 -9.03
C ALA A 117 -4.55 15.07 -10.27
N GLY A 118 -4.63 13.91 -10.94
CA GLY A 118 -3.81 13.57 -12.10
C GLY A 118 -4.61 13.50 -13.40
N GLY A 119 -4.28 12.51 -14.24
CA GLY A 119 -4.89 12.30 -15.55
C GLY A 119 -6.17 11.47 -15.52
N HIS A 120 -6.46 10.78 -14.42
CA HIS A 120 -7.59 9.86 -14.27
C HIS A 120 -7.58 8.72 -15.31
N THR A 121 -6.38 8.22 -15.63
CA THR A 121 -6.18 7.21 -16.67
C THR A 121 -5.52 5.93 -16.16
N LEU A 122 -4.85 5.97 -15.00
CA LEU A 122 -4.10 4.81 -14.53
C LEU A 122 -5.02 3.66 -14.13
N THR A 123 -4.80 2.49 -14.73
CA THR A 123 -5.44 1.25 -14.36
C THR A 123 -4.49 0.36 -13.55
N ARG A 124 -5.01 -0.72 -12.97
CA ARG A 124 -4.16 -1.74 -12.31
C ARG A 124 -3.15 -2.35 -13.27
N ASP A 125 -3.48 -2.42 -14.56
CA ASP A 125 -2.62 -3.02 -15.58
C ASP A 125 -1.47 -2.09 -16.00
N ASP A 126 -1.53 -0.80 -15.64
CA ASP A 126 -0.46 0.17 -15.87
C ASP A 126 0.54 0.23 -14.70
N HIS A 127 0.17 -0.28 -13.52
CA HIS A 127 0.96 -0.12 -12.30
C HIS A 127 2.11 -1.15 -12.21
N PRO A 128 3.38 -0.74 -12.25
CA PRO A 128 4.50 -1.68 -12.22
C PRO A 128 4.61 -2.37 -10.86
N VAL A 129 4.89 -3.67 -10.89
CA VAL A 129 5.22 -4.44 -9.68
C VAL A 129 6.71 -4.73 -9.65
N SER A 130 7.34 -4.59 -8.48
CA SER A 130 8.76 -4.82 -8.27
C SER A 130 9.01 -6.12 -7.52
N GLY A 131 10.08 -6.82 -7.90
CA GLY A 131 10.53 -8.04 -7.19
C GLY A 131 11.64 -7.78 -6.17
N ASP A 132 12.14 -6.55 -6.07
CA ASP A 132 13.19 -6.14 -5.13
C ASP A 132 12.67 -5.12 -4.12
N ALA A 133 13.23 -5.17 -2.92
CA ALA A 133 12.79 -4.40 -1.78
C ALA A 133 13.01 -2.90 -1.99
N ALA A 134 14.17 -2.51 -2.54
CA ALA A 134 14.55 -1.11 -2.71
C ALA A 134 13.57 -0.39 -3.66
N THR A 135 13.28 -0.98 -4.82
CA THR A 135 12.34 -0.41 -5.79
C THR A 135 10.92 -0.40 -5.24
N ALA A 136 10.48 -1.46 -4.55
CA ALA A 136 9.15 -1.50 -3.94
C ALA A 136 8.96 -0.42 -2.86
N VAL A 137 9.97 -0.19 -2.01
CA VAL A 137 9.93 0.88 -0.99
C VAL A 137 9.94 2.27 -1.64
N ALA A 138 10.75 2.47 -2.67
CA ALA A 138 10.78 3.74 -3.40
C ALA A 138 9.44 4.03 -4.11
N ALA A 139 8.82 3.00 -4.70
CA ALA A 139 7.51 3.12 -5.33
C ALA A 139 6.42 3.45 -4.30
N PHE A 140 6.43 2.80 -3.13
CA PHE A 140 5.53 3.16 -2.02
C PHE A 140 5.69 4.62 -1.60
N ASP A 141 6.92 5.09 -1.42
CA ASP A 141 7.18 6.49 -1.02
C ASP A 141 6.67 7.48 -2.06
N ALA A 142 6.88 7.19 -3.35
CA ALA A 142 6.38 7.99 -4.47
C ALA A 142 4.84 8.02 -4.51
N GLY A 143 4.18 6.86 -4.40
CA GLY A 143 2.71 6.77 -4.36
C GLY A 143 2.12 7.50 -3.15
N ALA A 144 2.71 7.34 -1.98
CA ALA A 144 2.30 8.04 -0.76
C ALA A 144 2.53 9.56 -0.86
N ALA A 145 3.59 10.01 -1.54
CA ALA A 145 3.82 11.42 -1.81
C ALA A 145 2.79 11.99 -2.80
N ALA A 146 2.47 11.26 -3.86
CA ALA A 146 1.46 11.65 -4.84
C ALA A 146 0.08 11.78 -4.20
N TRP A 147 -0.34 10.79 -3.40
CA TRP A 147 -1.61 10.85 -2.67
C TRP A 147 -1.66 12.04 -1.71
N ARG A 148 -0.61 12.24 -0.92
CA ARG A 148 -0.50 13.41 -0.05
C ARG A 148 -0.56 14.72 -0.82
N GLY A 149 0.04 14.78 -2.00
CA GLY A 149 -0.03 15.93 -2.91
C GLY A 149 -1.47 16.23 -3.34
N ALA A 150 -2.23 15.18 -3.71
CA ALA A 150 -3.65 15.31 -4.03
C ALA A 150 -4.48 15.80 -2.82
N LEU A 151 -4.20 15.30 -1.61
CA LEU A 151 -4.88 15.82 -0.40
C LEU A 151 -4.58 17.29 -0.14
N LEU A 152 -3.39 17.79 -0.48
CA LEU A 152 -3.05 19.19 -0.30
C LEU A 152 -3.63 20.11 -1.39
N SER A 153 -4.19 19.56 -2.46
CA SER A 153 -4.79 20.32 -3.55
C SER A 153 -6.30 20.50 -3.46
N VAL A 154 -6.96 19.98 -2.41
CA VAL A 154 -8.42 20.07 -2.25
C VAL A 154 -8.85 21.13 -1.24
N ASP A 155 -10.05 21.68 -1.44
CA ASP A 155 -10.76 22.57 -0.52
C ASP A 155 -11.97 21.86 0.12
N ASP A 156 -12.74 22.57 0.96
CA ASP A 156 -13.93 21.99 1.61
C ASP A 156 -15.00 21.50 0.60
N ALA A 157 -15.15 22.18 -0.54
CA ALA A 157 -16.13 21.78 -1.55
C ALA A 157 -15.76 20.45 -2.22
N ALA A 158 -14.47 20.26 -2.52
CA ALA A 158 -13.96 18.99 -3.00
C ALA A 158 -14.16 17.84 -1.99
N LEU A 159 -13.99 18.11 -0.69
CA LEU A 159 -14.22 17.10 0.36
C LEU A 159 -15.67 16.59 0.41
N ASP A 160 -16.64 17.46 0.12
CA ASP A 160 -18.07 17.12 0.11
C ASP A 160 -18.56 16.59 -1.25
N THR A 161 -17.70 16.57 -2.27
CA THR A 161 -18.06 16.09 -3.62
C THR A 161 -18.04 14.57 -3.67
N VAL A 162 -19.20 13.98 -3.96
CA VAL A 162 -19.33 12.54 -4.28
C VAL A 162 -18.68 12.26 -5.62
N GLY A 163 -17.82 11.25 -5.69
CA GLY A 163 -17.12 10.89 -6.92
C GLY A 163 -16.01 11.86 -7.33
N TYR A 164 -15.49 12.66 -6.39
CA TYR A 164 -14.33 13.52 -6.65
C TYR A 164 -13.09 12.69 -7.03
N CYS A 165 -12.83 11.60 -6.29
CA CYS A 165 -11.90 10.56 -6.72
C CYS A 165 -12.63 9.64 -7.68
N THR A 166 -12.14 9.52 -8.91
CA THR A 166 -12.79 8.69 -9.95
C THR A 166 -12.19 7.28 -10.07
N TYR A 167 -11.53 6.79 -9.02
CA TYR A 167 -10.89 5.47 -9.05
C TYR A 167 -11.93 4.36 -9.30
N PRO A 168 -11.78 3.54 -10.35
CA PRO A 168 -12.87 2.70 -10.86
C PRO A 168 -13.05 1.37 -10.14
N HIS A 169 -12.17 1.01 -9.19
CA HIS A 169 -12.17 -0.30 -8.54
C HIS A 169 -12.45 -0.23 -7.03
N GLY A 170 -13.11 0.83 -6.59
CA GLY A 170 -13.60 1.04 -5.23
C GLY A 170 -14.96 1.75 -5.24
N SER A 171 -15.45 2.13 -4.06
CA SER A 171 -16.65 2.95 -3.91
C SER A 171 -16.39 4.44 -4.13
N ASP A 172 -15.21 4.82 -4.63
CA ASP A 172 -14.76 6.20 -4.80
C ASP A 172 -15.75 7.07 -5.60
N LEU A 173 -16.43 6.50 -6.61
CA LEU A 173 -17.46 7.18 -7.41
C LEU A 173 -18.79 7.42 -6.67
N GLU A 174 -19.03 6.71 -5.58
CA GLU A 174 -20.30 6.65 -4.86
C GLU A 174 -20.25 7.35 -3.50
N GLU A 175 -19.05 7.68 -3.00
CA GLU A 175 -18.82 8.26 -1.69
C GLU A 175 -18.29 9.70 -1.76
N PRO A 176 -18.58 10.54 -0.75
CA PRO A 176 -17.90 11.82 -0.58
C PRO A 176 -16.38 11.65 -0.50
N PHE A 177 -15.63 12.58 -1.06
CA PHE A 177 -14.16 12.49 -1.06
C PHE A 177 -13.57 12.35 0.35
N LEU A 178 -14.15 13.03 1.35
CA LEU A 178 -13.72 12.93 2.74
C LEU A 178 -13.76 11.49 3.27
N ASP A 179 -14.78 10.71 2.90
CA ASP A 179 -14.94 9.32 3.32
C ASP A 179 -13.92 8.41 2.62
N ILE A 180 -13.54 8.74 1.37
CA ILE A 180 -12.42 8.10 0.68
C ILE A 180 -11.09 8.41 1.36
N VAL A 181 -10.84 9.65 1.79
CA VAL A 181 -9.63 9.97 2.56
C VAL A 181 -9.57 9.17 3.86
N TRP A 182 -10.70 9.09 4.58
CA TRP A 182 -10.80 8.28 5.80
C TRP A 182 -10.51 6.80 5.52
N TRP A 183 -11.09 6.23 4.46
CA TRP A 183 -10.93 4.83 4.09
C TRP A 183 -9.48 4.50 3.67
N VAL A 184 -8.84 5.36 2.87
CA VAL A 184 -7.42 5.17 2.47
C VAL A 184 -6.50 5.16 3.70
N ASN A 185 -6.80 5.97 4.72
CA ASN A 185 -6.08 5.91 5.98
C ASN A 185 -6.25 4.57 6.71
N GLN A 186 -7.45 3.97 6.67
CA GLN A 186 -7.68 2.65 7.25
C GLN A 186 -6.84 1.58 6.55
N GLU A 187 -6.79 1.58 5.21
CA GLU A 187 -5.97 0.64 4.44
C GLU A 187 -4.48 0.75 4.79
N LEU A 188 -3.95 1.98 4.86
CA LEU A 188 -2.55 2.22 5.22
C LEU A 188 -2.22 1.71 6.63
N LEU A 189 -3.11 1.96 7.60
CA LEU A 189 -2.94 1.48 8.98
C LEU A 189 -3.05 -0.04 9.06
N HIS A 190 -4.05 -0.63 8.40
CA HIS A 190 -4.31 -2.05 8.39
C HIS A 190 -3.14 -2.84 7.81
N HIS A 191 -2.78 -2.59 6.56
CA HIS A 191 -1.69 -3.30 5.90
C HIS A 191 -0.31 -2.89 6.44
N GLY A 192 -0.15 -1.66 6.92
CA GLY A 192 1.08 -1.23 7.59
C GLY A 192 1.35 -2.03 8.87
N ALA A 193 0.31 -2.33 9.66
CA ALA A 193 0.43 -3.19 10.83
C ALA A 193 0.77 -4.64 10.47
N GLU A 194 0.15 -5.19 9.43
CA GLU A 194 0.46 -6.54 8.95
C GLU A 194 1.89 -6.67 8.41
N ILE A 195 2.37 -5.66 7.69
CA ILE A 195 3.78 -5.58 7.26
C ILE A 195 4.70 -5.57 8.48
N ALA A 196 4.40 -4.75 9.49
CA ALA A 196 5.22 -4.70 10.71
C ALA A 196 5.28 -6.05 11.44
N LEU A 197 4.16 -6.76 11.52
CA LEU A 197 4.06 -8.11 12.09
C LEU A 197 4.88 -9.13 11.28
N LEU A 198 4.76 -9.12 9.95
CA LEU A 198 5.51 -10.05 9.10
C LEU A 198 7.02 -9.83 9.20
N ARG A 199 7.49 -8.58 9.31
CA ARG A 199 8.91 -8.30 9.58
C ARG A 199 9.37 -8.87 10.93
N ASP A 200 8.54 -8.78 11.97
CA ASP A 200 8.85 -9.38 13.27
C ASP A 200 8.90 -10.91 13.21
N LEU A 201 7.97 -11.53 12.48
CA LEU A 201 7.95 -12.98 12.27
C LEU A 201 9.15 -13.46 11.46
N TYR A 202 9.55 -12.72 10.41
CA TYR A 202 10.76 -13.01 9.63
C TYR A 202 12.00 -13.03 10.53
N ARG A 203 12.21 -11.95 11.31
CA ARG A 203 13.32 -11.87 12.27
C ARG A 203 13.29 -13.03 13.27
N ALA A 204 12.12 -13.33 13.84
CA ALA A 204 11.98 -14.41 14.81
C ALA A 204 12.23 -15.79 14.22
N ALA A 205 11.87 -16.02 12.95
CA ALA A 205 12.11 -17.27 12.24
C ALA A 205 13.60 -17.49 11.93
N ARG A 206 14.37 -16.43 11.69
CA ARG A 206 15.82 -16.51 11.42
C ARG A 206 16.70 -16.59 12.67
N ALA A 207 16.16 -16.24 13.83
CA ALA A 207 16.85 -16.39 15.11
C ALA A 207 16.80 -17.82 15.66
N ARG A 208 16.09 -18.73 14.97
CA ARG A 208 15.99 -20.17 15.29
C ARG A 208 16.94 -20.97 14.42
#